data_AF-A0A9D8E729-F1
#
_entry.id   AF-A0A9D8E729-F1
#
_cell.length_a   1.000
_cell.length_b   1.000
_cell.length_c   1.000
_cell.angle_alpha   90.00
_cell.angle_beta   90.00
_cell.angle_gamma   90.00
#
_symmetry.space_group_name_H-M   'P 1'
#
loop_
_entity.id
_entity.type
_entity.pdbx_description
1 polymer ?
#
loop_
_entity_poly.entity_id
_entity_poly.type
_entity_poly.pdbx_seq_one_letter_code
_entity_poly.pdbx_strand_id
1 'polypeptide(L)'
;MSFLILAVAAAAGAGLTVLVSSQADGAAPTTTTAATVTTLPGPALPAGYRPVGEGYGARVERILQRSDGVFITISLAVDADHDPAKTASHQGGDWLLEFPDGTTVPSSSVVFDPVARAAATIVFPAVDRNPAEATLRLVAAAELHQASLTATVTGRVPALPVTGSLSLEPDPAAFDLQGAATLRLTALTLSAGRGSLEWTIEGGEVTAHVEPGLTLTGGATVHLARQDPFFGFRNRMLSIPPPPLAAAGRVELVPVYATSADPGIDFTVTAALEVTWATLAPAEAALPLEAVLLVDVRATG
;
A
#
# COMPACT_ATOMS: atom_id res chain seq x y z
N MET A 1 70.57 6.50 -1.11
CA MET A 1 70.09 7.63 -0.29
C MET A 1 68.60 7.74 -0.60
N SER A 2 67.77 7.25 0.31
CA SER A 2 66.36 6.93 0.06
C SER A 2 65.45 7.97 0.72
N PHE A 3 64.43 8.42 0.00
CA PHE A 3 63.19 9.04 0.49
C PHE A 3 62.04 8.20 -0.12
N LEU A 4 61.25 7.47 0.66
CA LEU A 4 60.12 7.82 1.54
C LEU A 4 58.76 7.58 0.84
N ILE A 5 58.14 6.46 1.22
CA ILE A 5 56.73 6.15 1.53
C ILE A 5 55.59 6.83 0.73
N LEU A 6 54.70 6.00 0.16
CA LEU A 6 53.25 6.22 0.29
C LEU A 6 52.45 4.91 0.31
N ALA A 7 51.46 4.87 1.19
CA ALA A 7 50.64 3.73 1.58
C ALA A 7 49.50 3.42 0.59
N VAL A 8 49.17 2.14 0.37
CA VAL A 8 47.83 1.69 -0.03
C VAL A 8 47.56 0.25 0.48
N ALA A 9 46.43 0.13 1.19
CA ALA A 9 45.56 -1.02 1.49
C ALA A 9 46.10 -2.47 1.35
N ALA A 10 46.15 -3.16 2.50
CA ALA A 10 46.10 -4.62 2.60
C ALA A 10 44.67 -5.09 2.21
N ALA A 11 44.48 -5.85 1.13
CA ALA A 11 44.78 -7.27 0.92
C ALA A 11 43.61 -8.19 1.31
N ALA A 12 42.87 -8.62 0.29
CA ALA A 12 42.32 -9.97 0.20
C ALA A 12 42.48 -10.43 -1.26
N GLY A 13 43.61 -11.08 -1.54
CA GLY A 13 43.81 -11.92 -2.74
C GLY A 13 43.02 -13.23 -2.63
N ALA A 14 43.05 -14.16 -3.58
CA ALA A 14 43.97 -14.34 -4.70
C ALA A 14 43.31 -15.24 -5.75
N GLY A 15 43.53 -14.96 -7.03
CA GLY A 15 43.25 -15.89 -8.13
C GLY A 15 44.43 -16.85 -8.32
N LEU A 16 44.15 -18.15 -8.37
CA LEU A 16 45.11 -19.21 -8.68
C LEU A 16 45.84 -18.91 -10.00
N THR A 17 47.18 -18.95 -9.97
CA THR A 17 48.00 -18.94 -11.20
C THR A 17 48.31 -20.38 -11.58
N VAL A 18 47.75 -20.87 -12.69
CA VAL A 18 48.20 -22.11 -13.33
C VAL A 18 49.21 -21.74 -14.40
N LEU A 19 50.47 -22.12 -14.16
CA LEU A 19 51.56 -22.06 -15.12
C LEU A 19 51.41 -23.22 -16.11
N VAL A 20 51.37 -22.94 -17.42
CA VAL A 20 51.76 -23.91 -18.44
C VAL A 20 52.78 -23.23 -19.35
N SER A 21 54.00 -23.76 -19.32
CA SER A 21 55.09 -23.38 -20.20
C SER A 21 55.13 -24.30 -21.42
N SER A 22 55.12 -23.76 -22.64
CA SER A 22 55.79 -24.36 -23.79
C SER A 22 56.04 -23.34 -24.91
N GLN A 23 57.23 -23.51 -25.50
CA GLN A 23 57.98 -22.76 -26.52
C GLN A 23 57.25 -22.19 -27.76
N ALA A 24 57.78 -21.03 -28.20
CA ALA A 24 57.99 -20.53 -29.58
C ALA A 24 56.83 -20.56 -30.59
N ASP A 25 56.27 -19.40 -30.97
CA ASP A 25 56.72 -18.52 -32.07
C ASP A 25 55.76 -17.31 -32.20
N GLY A 26 56.26 -16.25 -32.84
CA GLY A 26 55.71 -14.89 -32.95
C GLY A 26 54.18 -14.67 -32.96
N ALA A 27 53.71 -13.96 -31.93
CA ALA A 27 52.73 -12.85 -32.00
C ALA A 27 52.68 -12.18 -30.62
N ALA A 28 52.73 -10.85 -30.55
CA ALA A 28 52.52 -10.14 -29.30
C ALA A 28 51.10 -10.46 -28.78
N PRO A 29 50.93 -10.98 -27.55
CA PRO A 29 49.60 -11.26 -27.02
C PRO A 29 48.87 -9.93 -26.86
N THR A 30 47.79 -9.76 -27.62
CA THR A 30 46.86 -8.66 -27.38
C THR A 30 46.18 -8.96 -26.04
N THR A 31 46.52 -8.20 -24.99
CA THR A 31 45.82 -8.27 -23.71
C THR A 31 44.42 -7.71 -23.91
N THR A 32 43.45 -8.57 -24.21
CA THR A 32 42.04 -8.25 -24.06
C THR A 32 41.72 -8.31 -22.57
N THR A 33 41.79 -7.16 -21.90
CA THR A 33 41.22 -7.02 -20.56
C THR A 33 39.71 -7.10 -20.72
N ALA A 34 39.13 -8.28 -20.50
CA ALA A 34 37.69 -8.41 -20.31
C ALA A 34 37.33 -7.58 -19.08
N ALA A 35 36.58 -6.50 -19.28
CA ALA A 35 35.99 -5.76 -18.17
C ALA A 35 35.09 -6.74 -17.42
N THR A 36 35.54 -7.18 -16.25
CA THR A 36 34.65 -7.83 -15.29
C THR A 36 33.73 -6.73 -14.79
N VAL A 37 32.51 -6.67 -15.33
CA VAL A 37 31.44 -5.92 -14.70
C VAL A 37 31.15 -6.66 -13.41
N THR A 38 31.80 -6.23 -12.32
CA THR A 38 31.35 -6.58 -10.98
C THR A 38 30.04 -5.84 -10.80
N THR A 39 28.92 -6.48 -11.13
CA THR A 39 27.64 -6.06 -10.58
C THR A 39 27.84 -6.13 -9.07
N LEU A 40 27.84 -4.97 -8.40
CA LEU A 40 27.62 -4.92 -6.96
C LEU A 40 26.47 -5.88 -6.65
N PRO A 41 26.60 -6.79 -5.68
CA PRO A 41 25.49 -7.63 -5.31
C PRO A 41 24.33 -6.69 -4.98
N GLY A 42 23.25 -6.81 -5.76
CA GLY A 42 22.03 -6.10 -5.46
C GLY A 42 21.58 -6.43 -4.05
N PRO A 43 20.69 -5.62 -3.47
CA PRO A 43 20.23 -5.81 -2.11
C PRO A 43 19.83 -7.27 -1.84
N ALA A 44 20.37 -7.85 -0.77
CA ALA A 44 20.23 -9.27 -0.48
C ALA A 44 18.86 -9.55 0.16
N LEU A 45 17.87 -9.88 -0.66
CA LEU A 45 16.60 -10.42 -0.18
C LEU A 45 16.82 -11.77 0.55
N PRO A 46 15.95 -12.11 1.53
CA PRO A 46 16.02 -13.41 2.18
C PRO A 46 15.88 -14.57 1.19
N ALA A 47 16.50 -15.71 1.50
CA ALA A 47 16.45 -16.89 0.64
C ALA A 47 15.01 -17.31 0.31
N GLY A 48 14.74 -17.55 -0.98
CA GLY A 48 13.42 -17.93 -1.49
C GLY A 48 12.48 -16.76 -1.82
N TYR A 49 12.87 -15.52 -1.53
CA TYR A 49 12.16 -14.32 -2.02
C TYR A 49 12.65 -13.96 -3.42
N ARG A 50 11.73 -13.50 -4.26
CA ARG A 50 12.00 -12.99 -5.59
C ARG A 50 11.74 -11.48 -5.61
N PRO A 51 12.57 -10.68 -6.31
CA PRO A 51 12.32 -9.25 -6.45
C PRO A 51 10.94 -8.98 -7.05
N VAL A 52 10.21 -8.03 -6.48
CA VAL A 52 8.94 -7.52 -7.04
C VAL A 52 8.95 -6.01 -7.26
N GLY A 53 9.96 -5.31 -6.73
CA GLY A 53 10.25 -3.91 -7.00
C GLY A 53 11.61 -3.52 -6.43
N GLU A 54 11.91 -2.22 -6.44
CA GLU A 54 13.17 -1.71 -5.87
C GLU A 54 13.16 -1.89 -4.34
N GLY A 55 14.07 -2.74 -3.87
CA GLY A 55 14.32 -2.95 -2.46
C GLY A 55 13.35 -3.85 -1.71
N TYR A 56 12.46 -4.56 -2.41
CA TYR A 56 11.59 -5.57 -1.83
C TYR A 56 11.32 -6.76 -2.75
N GLY A 57 10.98 -7.87 -2.10
CA GLY A 57 10.69 -9.14 -2.75
C GLY A 57 9.46 -9.80 -2.16
N ALA A 58 8.94 -10.77 -2.90
CA ALA A 58 7.82 -11.60 -2.48
C ALA A 58 8.17 -13.09 -2.60
N ARG A 59 7.53 -13.90 -1.77
CA ARG A 59 7.56 -15.35 -1.83
C ARG A 59 6.14 -15.86 -1.75
N VAL A 60 5.79 -16.83 -2.60
CA VAL A 60 4.49 -17.50 -2.53
C VAL A 60 4.55 -18.57 -1.44
N GLU A 61 3.63 -18.52 -0.50
CA GLU A 61 3.57 -19.46 0.62
C GLU A 61 2.62 -20.62 0.34
N ARG A 62 1.46 -20.34 -0.26
CA ARG A 62 0.39 -21.32 -0.43
C ARG A 62 -0.60 -20.90 -1.50
N ILE A 63 -1.20 -21.90 -2.16
CA ILE A 63 -2.39 -21.75 -2.99
C ILE A 63 -3.55 -22.50 -2.34
N LEU A 64 -4.69 -21.83 -2.20
CA LEU A 64 -5.95 -22.41 -1.78
C LEU A 64 -6.95 -22.28 -2.92
N GLN A 65 -7.47 -23.40 -3.40
CA GLN A 65 -8.51 -23.43 -4.42
C GLN A 65 -9.83 -23.87 -3.79
N ARG A 66 -10.87 -23.06 -4.00
CA ARG A 66 -12.24 -23.29 -3.55
C ARG A 66 -13.18 -23.16 -4.74
N SER A 67 -14.44 -23.52 -4.56
CA SER A 67 -15.46 -23.39 -5.62
C SER A 67 -15.76 -21.94 -5.99
N ASP A 68 -15.52 -21.01 -5.06
CA ASP A 68 -15.78 -19.57 -5.19
C ASP A 68 -14.55 -18.76 -5.64
N GLY A 69 -13.35 -19.35 -5.68
CA GLY A 69 -12.15 -18.61 -6.06
C GLY A 69 -10.84 -19.35 -5.86
N VAL A 70 -9.76 -18.70 -6.31
CA VAL A 70 -8.38 -19.07 -6.00
C VAL A 70 -7.77 -18.00 -5.10
N PHE A 71 -7.11 -18.44 -4.04
CA PHE A 71 -6.50 -17.58 -3.03
C PHE A 71 -5.01 -17.90 -2.96
N ILE A 72 -4.17 -16.94 -3.29
CA ILE A 72 -2.71 -17.11 -3.28
C ILE A 72 -2.15 -16.25 -2.16
N THR A 73 -1.56 -16.90 -1.15
CA THR A 73 -0.91 -16.21 -0.05
C THR A 73 0.56 -15.98 -0.40
N ILE A 74 1.00 -14.73 -0.29
CA ILE A 74 2.38 -14.30 -0.45
C ILE A 74 2.91 -13.71 0.85
N SER A 75 4.21 -13.83 1.08
CA SER A 75 4.96 -13.06 2.06
C SER A 75 5.86 -12.06 1.35
N LEU A 76 6.07 -10.90 1.95
CA LEU A 76 6.87 -9.79 1.46
C LEU A 76 8.08 -9.59 2.37
N ALA A 77 9.22 -9.28 1.78
CA ALA A 77 10.43 -8.91 2.51
C ALA A 77 11.00 -7.63 1.90
N VAL A 78 11.48 -6.76 2.78
CA VAL A 78 12.25 -5.58 2.41
C VAL A 78 13.71 -5.91 2.65
N ASP A 79 14.59 -5.46 1.77
CA ASP A 79 16.01 -5.61 2.00
C ASP A 79 16.50 -4.79 3.20
N ALA A 80 17.77 -4.94 3.56
CA ALA A 80 18.35 -4.27 4.73
C ALA A 80 18.63 -2.77 4.51
N ASP A 81 18.68 -2.31 3.26
CA ASP A 81 19.08 -0.96 2.90
C ASP A 81 17.88 -0.02 2.67
N HIS A 82 16.66 -0.57 2.63
CA HIS A 82 15.41 0.16 2.45
C HIS A 82 14.59 0.24 3.74
N ASP A 83 13.88 1.36 3.91
CA ASP A 83 12.99 1.60 5.04
C ASP A 83 11.69 0.77 4.89
N PRO A 84 11.41 -0.20 5.78
CA PRO A 84 10.21 -1.02 5.68
C PRO A 84 8.91 -0.22 5.70
N ALA A 85 8.87 0.95 6.34
CA ALA A 85 7.68 1.80 6.37
C ALA A 85 7.42 2.50 5.02
N LYS A 86 8.47 2.80 4.26
CA LYS A 86 8.35 3.39 2.92
C LYS A 86 8.12 2.33 1.86
N THR A 87 8.71 1.15 2.00
CA THR A 87 8.50 0.06 1.03
C THR A 87 7.15 -0.62 1.23
N ALA A 88 6.60 -0.56 2.44
CA ALA A 88 5.22 -0.92 2.75
C ALA A 88 4.16 -0.08 2.01
N SER A 89 4.51 1.09 1.46
CA SER A 89 3.56 1.84 0.64
C SER A 89 3.24 1.15 -0.70
N HIS A 90 4.00 0.12 -1.09
CA HIS A 90 3.86 -0.62 -2.36
C HIS A 90 3.10 -1.94 -2.24
N GLN A 91 2.32 -2.09 -1.17
CA GLN A 91 1.89 -3.40 -0.69
C GLN A 91 0.86 -4.10 -1.59
N GLY A 92 0.07 -3.36 -2.37
CA GLY A 92 -0.97 -3.89 -3.27
C GLY A 92 -0.58 -3.82 -4.75
N GLY A 93 -1.56 -4.05 -5.61
CA GLY A 93 -1.37 -3.93 -7.05
C GLY A 93 -2.30 -4.82 -7.85
N ASP A 94 -2.14 -4.74 -9.16
CA ASP A 94 -2.82 -5.61 -10.09
C ASP A 94 -1.98 -6.84 -10.35
N TRP A 95 -2.59 -7.98 -10.06
CA TRP A 95 -1.98 -9.28 -10.24
C TRP A 95 -2.70 -10.09 -11.30
N LEU A 96 -1.94 -10.81 -12.11
CA LEU A 96 -2.46 -11.76 -13.09
C LEU A 96 -2.01 -13.16 -12.74
N LEU A 97 -2.91 -14.13 -12.87
CA LEU A 97 -2.52 -15.53 -13.08
C LEU A 97 -2.32 -15.74 -14.57
N GLU A 98 -1.07 -15.97 -15.00
CA GLU A 98 -0.72 -16.28 -16.39
C GLU A 98 -0.46 -17.78 -16.54
N PHE A 99 -1.29 -18.45 -17.35
CA PHE A 99 -1.16 -19.87 -17.64
C PHE A 99 -0.20 -20.12 -18.82
N PRO A 100 0.38 -21.32 -18.96
CA PRO A 100 1.34 -21.64 -20.04
C PRO A 100 0.77 -21.49 -21.47
N ASP A 101 -0.55 -21.50 -21.62
CA ASP A 101 -1.22 -21.30 -22.91
C ASP A 101 -1.43 -19.80 -23.26
N GLY A 102 -0.94 -18.89 -22.42
CA GLY A 102 -1.09 -17.44 -22.57
C GLY A 102 -2.41 -16.88 -22.03
N THR A 103 -3.30 -17.73 -21.48
CA THR A 103 -4.51 -17.25 -20.81
C THR A 103 -4.13 -16.49 -19.53
N THR A 104 -4.71 -15.32 -19.32
CA THR A 104 -4.54 -14.55 -18.09
C THR A 104 -5.86 -14.40 -17.32
N VAL A 105 -5.78 -14.41 -16.00
CA VAL A 105 -6.91 -14.15 -15.10
C VAL A 105 -6.52 -13.02 -14.14
N PRO A 106 -7.21 -11.87 -14.16
CA PRO A 106 -6.91 -10.77 -13.26
C PRO A 106 -7.39 -11.06 -11.83
N SER A 107 -6.65 -10.55 -10.85
CA SER A 107 -7.05 -10.58 -9.44
C SER A 107 -8.29 -9.73 -9.23
N SER A 108 -9.20 -10.20 -8.38
CA SER A 108 -10.37 -9.44 -7.94
C SER A 108 -10.06 -8.54 -6.74
N SER A 109 -9.10 -8.92 -5.90
CA SER A 109 -8.65 -8.10 -4.77
C SER A 109 -7.31 -8.59 -4.20
N VAL A 110 -6.65 -7.73 -3.44
CA VAL A 110 -5.49 -8.07 -2.60
C VAL A 110 -5.85 -7.73 -1.16
N VAL A 111 -5.74 -8.72 -0.27
CA VAL A 111 -6.15 -8.60 1.14
C VAL A 111 -4.95 -8.86 2.04
N PHE A 112 -4.59 -7.90 2.88
CA PHE A 112 -3.48 -8.05 3.83
C PHE A 112 -3.93 -8.77 5.09
N ASP A 113 -3.04 -9.60 5.64
CA ASP A 113 -3.27 -10.21 6.94
C ASP A 113 -3.12 -9.11 8.04
N PRO A 114 -4.16 -8.91 8.88
CA PRO A 114 -4.13 -7.86 9.90
C PRO A 114 -3.12 -8.15 11.03
N VAL A 115 -2.68 -9.40 11.18
CA VAL A 115 -1.70 -9.84 12.18
C VAL A 115 -0.30 -9.91 11.56
N ALA A 116 -0.18 -10.50 10.37
CA ALA A 116 1.08 -10.70 9.66
C ALA A 116 1.23 -9.73 8.47
N ARG A 117 1.77 -8.53 8.71
CA ARG A 117 1.76 -7.44 7.70
C ARG A 117 2.68 -7.61 6.50
N ALA A 118 3.58 -8.59 6.58
CA ALA A 118 4.33 -9.03 5.43
C ALA A 118 3.51 -9.97 4.54
N ALA A 119 2.34 -10.43 4.97
CA ALA A 119 1.53 -11.39 4.24
C ALA A 119 0.33 -10.73 3.57
N ALA A 120 0.10 -11.11 2.31
CA ALA A 120 -1.08 -10.74 1.55
C ALA A 120 -1.69 -11.98 0.91
N THR A 121 -3.01 -11.97 0.77
CA THR A 121 -3.75 -12.95 -0.02
C THR A 121 -4.31 -12.26 -1.23
N ILE A 122 -3.86 -12.70 -2.40
CA ILE A 122 -4.37 -12.26 -3.69
C ILE A 122 -5.53 -13.19 -4.06
N VAL A 123 -6.68 -12.59 -4.36
CA VAL A 123 -7.92 -13.31 -4.66
C VAL A 123 -8.18 -13.24 -6.14
N PHE A 124 -8.44 -14.39 -6.75
CA PHE A 124 -8.82 -14.54 -8.14
C PHE A 124 -10.21 -15.18 -8.24
N PRO A 125 -10.96 -14.91 -9.33
CA PRO A 125 -12.16 -15.67 -9.66
C PRO A 125 -11.89 -17.18 -9.69
N ALA A 126 -12.94 -17.98 -9.55
CA ALA A 126 -12.82 -19.42 -9.70
C ALA A 126 -12.29 -19.77 -11.11
N VAL A 127 -11.37 -20.73 -11.16
CA VAL A 127 -10.81 -21.25 -12.40
C VAL A 127 -10.98 -22.76 -12.45
N ASP A 128 -11.29 -23.29 -13.63
CA ASP A 128 -11.46 -24.74 -13.85
C ASP A 128 -10.14 -25.49 -14.01
N ARG A 129 -9.02 -24.77 -14.00
CA ARG A 129 -7.67 -25.29 -14.20
C ARG A 129 -6.90 -25.40 -12.89
N ASN A 130 -5.76 -26.07 -12.92
CA ASN A 130 -4.84 -26.13 -11.80
C ASN A 130 -4.04 -24.81 -11.69
N PRO A 131 -4.25 -23.98 -10.65
CA PRO A 131 -3.55 -22.71 -10.50
C PRO A 131 -2.05 -22.87 -10.24
N ALA A 132 -1.57 -24.03 -9.80
CA ALA A 132 -0.13 -24.27 -9.57
C ALA A 132 0.70 -24.33 -10.87
N GLU A 133 0.05 -24.47 -12.03
CA GLU A 133 0.70 -24.42 -13.35
C GLU A 133 0.91 -22.98 -13.85
N ALA A 134 0.29 -21.99 -13.20
CA ALA A 134 0.37 -20.59 -13.61
C ALA A 134 1.63 -19.90 -13.05
N THR A 135 1.94 -18.75 -13.63
CA THR A 135 2.84 -17.75 -13.05
C THR A 135 2.01 -16.62 -12.48
N LEU A 136 2.26 -16.25 -11.24
CA LEU A 136 1.66 -15.07 -10.63
C LEU A 136 2.47 -13.84 -11.05
N ARG A 137 1.87 -12.93 -11.81
CA ARG A 137 2.53 -11.72 -12.31
C ARG A 137 1.99 -10.46 -11.67
N LEU A 138 2.89 -9.59 -11.21
CA LEU A 138 2.57 -8.22 -10.84
C LEU A 138 2.69 -7.37 -12.11
N VAL A 139 1.61 -6.69 -12.51
CA VAL A 139 1.57 -5.82 -13.69
C VAL A 139 1.49 -4.34 -13.34
N ALA A 140 0.99 -4.02 -12.15
CA ALA A 140 1.05 -2.69 -11.58
C ALA A 140 1.18 -2.77 -10.06
N ALA A 141 2.08 -2.00 -9.47
CA ALA A 141 2.22 -1.87 -8.02
C ALA A 141 1.36 -0.70 -7.52
N ALA A 142 0.64 -0.91 -6.41
CA ALA A 142 -0.12 0.15 -5.77
C ALA A 142 0.80 0.94 -4.84
N GLU A 143 1.00 2.23 -5.12
CA GLU A 143 1.71 3.17 -4.26
C GLU A 143 0.70 3.93 -3.39
N LEU A 144 0.87 3.83 -2.07
CA LEU A 144 0.03 4.51 -1.10
C LEU A 144 0.56 5.90 -0.78
N HIS A 145 -0.36 6.86 -0.83
CA HIS A 145 -0.14 8.26 -0.50
C HIS A 145 -1.00 8.65 0.70
N GLN A 146 -0.51 9.59 1.50
CA GLN A 146 -1.25 10.17 2.61
C GLN A 146 -1.14 11.69 2.60
N ALA A 147 -2.24 12.37 2.92
CA ALA A 147 -2.28 13.80 3.12
C ALA A 147 -3.25 14.20 4.23
N SER A 148 -2.88 15.21 5.00
CA SER A 148 -3.79 15.93 5.90
C SER A 148 -4.42 17.09 5.15
N LEU A 149 -5.74 17.10 5.04
CA LEU A 149 -6.53 18.12 4.36
C LEU A 149 -7.43 18.84 5.36
N THR A 150 -7.87 20.05 5.03
CA THR A 150 -8.76 20.82 5.90
C THR A 150 -9.84 21.51 5.08
N ALA A 151 -11.09 21.34 5.52
CA ALA A 151 -12.24 22.11 5.06
C ALA A 151 -12.84 22.86 6.25
N THR A 152 -13.36 24.05 6.00
CA THR A 152 -14.08 24.83 7.00
C THR A 152 -15.50 25.07 6.53
N VAL A 153 -16.44 25.14 7.45
CA VAL A 153 -17.78 25.65 7.14
C VAL A 153 -18.26 26.51 8.29
N THR A 154 -18.82 27.67 7.95
CA THR A 154 -19.46 28.54 8.92
C THR A 154 -20.95 28.27 8.91
N GLY A 155 -21.56 28.27 10.09
CA GLY A 155 -22.97 28.05 10.26
C GLY A 155 -23.50 28.83 11.46
N ARG A 156 -24.83 28.94 11.53
CA ARG A 156 -25.51 29.39 12.74
C ARG A 156 -26.20 28.19 13.35
N VAL A 157 -25.96 27.90 14.63
CA VAL A 157 -26.59 26.75 15.31
C VAL A 157 -28.10 27.01 15.26
N PRO A 158 -28.89 26.26 14.47
CA PRO A 158 -30.33 26.33 14.61
C PRO A 158 -30.62 25.87 16.02
N ALA A 159 -31.46 26.59 16.76
CA ALA A 159 -31.68 26.38 18.18
C ALA A 159 -31.75 24.88 18.56
N LEU A 160 -30.64 24.28 19.01
CA LEU A 160 -30.65 22.87 19.39
C LEU A 160 -31.49 22.76 20.67
N PRO A 161 -32.39 21.76 20.78
CA PRO A 161 -32.62 20.68 19.84
C PRO A 161 -33.71 21.07 18.83
N VAL A 162 -33.37 21.21 17.55
CA VAL A 162 -34.41 21.15 16.51
C VAL A 162 -34.58 19.68 16.14
N THR A 163 -35.82 19.24 16.05
CA THR A 163 -36.30 17.98 15.49
C THR A 163 -35.97 17.86 13.98
N GLY A 164 -34.71 18.10 13.58
CA GLY A 164 -34.27 18.21 12.19
C GLY A 164 -32.75 18.15 12.02
N SER A 165 -32.30 18.19 10.77
CA SER A 165 -30.89 18.16 10.36
C SER A 165 -30.47 19.47 9.71
N LEU A 166 -29.27 19.94 10.03
CA LEU A 166 -28.61 21.05 9.35
C LEU A 166 -27.64 20.49 8.32
N SER A 167 -27.75 20.95 7.07
CA SER A 167 -26.81 20.62 6.00
C SER A 167 -25.87 21.79 5.77
N LEU A 168 -24.56 21.54 5.80
CA LEU A 168 -23.50 22.54 5.65
C LEU A 168 -22.57 22.12 4.52
N GLU A 169 -22.24 23.04 3.61
CA GLU A 169 -21.32 22.80 2.50
C GLU A 169 -19.88 23.14 2.92
N PRO A 170 -18.96 22.16 2.98
CA PRO A 170 -17.56 22.42 3.31
C PRO A 170 -16.86 23.31 2.27
N ASP A 171 -15.99 24.22 2.72
CA ASP A 171 -15.13 25.04 1.87
C ASP A 171 -13.65 24.90 2.30
N PRO A 172 -12.75 24.41 1.43
CA PRO A 172 -13.04 23.87 0.09
C PRO A 172 -13.80 22.53 0.13
N ALA A 173 -14.67 22.30 -0.84
CA ALA A 173 -15.38 21.03 -1.03
C ALA A 173 -14.60 20.02 -1.87
N ALA A 174 -13.51 20.41 -2.51
CA ALA A 174 -12.76 19.59 -3.44
C ALA A 174 -11.26 19.69 -3.20
N PHE A 175 -10.57 18.56 -3.26
CA PHE A 175 -9.13 18.44 -3.04
C PHE A 175 -8.49 17.60 -4.14
N ASP A 176 -7.40 18.11 -4.70
CA ASP A 176 -6.59 17.37 -5.68
C ASP A 176 -5.75 16.31 -4.97
N LEU A 177 -5.85 15.06 -5.43
CA LEU A 177 -5.05 13.93 -4.96
C LEU A 177 -3.81 13.77 -5.84
N GLN A 178 -2.99 14.83 -5.89
CA GLN A 178 -1.76 14.92 -6.67
C GLN A 178 -1.95 14.64 -8.17
N GLY A 179 -3.05 15.15 -8.75
CA GLY A 179 -3.40 14.94 -10.14
C GLY A 179 -3.90 13.54 -10.50
N ALA A 180 -3.93 12.59 -9.57
CA ALA A 180 -4.45 11.25 -9.81
C ALA A 180 -5.98 11.20 -9.80
N ALA A 181 -6.60 11.98 -8.91
CA ALA A 181 -8.04 12.08 -8.72
C ALA A 181 -8.40 13.35 -7.94
N THR A 182 -9.70 13.60 -7.79
CA THR A 182 -10.24 14.66 -6.93
C THR A 182 -11.10 14.04 -5.84
N LEU A 183 -10.78 14.30 -4.58
CA LEU A 183 -11.67 14.03 -3.45
C LEU A 183 -12.70 15.15 -3.37
N ARG A 184 -13.98 14.82 -3.48
CA ARG A 184 -15.08 15.75 -3.20
C ARG A 184 -15.78 15.39 -1.90
N LEU A 185 -15.92 16.40 -1.05
CA LEU A 185 -16.85 16.38 0.06
C LEU A 185 -18.21 16.84 -0.45
N THR A 186 -19.27 16.15 -0.05
CA THR A 186 -20.64 16.63 -0.28
C THR A 186 -21.06 17.53 0.87
N ALA A 187 -22.13 17.21 1.60
CA ALA A 187 -22.61 18.02 2.70
C ALA A 187 -22.21 17.40 4.05
N LEU A 188 -21.73 18.25 4.96
CA LEU A 188 -21.70 17.92 6.38
C LEU A 188 -23.13 18.06 6.94
N THR A 189 -23.73 16.94 7.29
CA THR A 189 -25.05 16.93 7.95
C THR A 189 -24.85 16.86 9.45
N LEU A 190 -25.42 17.81 10.19
CA LEU A 190 -25.42 17.84 11.66
C LEU A 190 -26.85 17.63 12.19
N SER A 191 -26.98 16.82 13.24
CA SER A 191 -28.23 16.53 13.94
C SER A 191 -27.96 16.47 15.45
N ALA A 192 -29.02 16.34 16.25
CA ALA A 192 -28.89 16.27 17.70
C ALA A 192 -27.95 15.14 18.14
N GLY A 193 -26.74 15.51 18.56
CA GLY A 193 -25.72 14.57 19.03
C GLY A 193 -25.11 13.67 17.97
N ARG A 194 -25.23 13.99 16.66
CA ARG A 194 -24.57 13.25 15.58
C ARG A 194 -24.25 14.14 14.38
N GLY A 195 -23.20 13.80 13.65
CA GLY A 195 -22.90 14.33 12.34
C GLY A 195 -22.73 13.22 11.31
N SER A 196 -22.83 13.53 10.03
CA SER A 196 -22.32 12.68 8.98
C SER A 196 -21.66 13.48 7.88
N LEU A 197 -20.52 12.97 7.41
CA LEU A 197 -19.81 13.50 6.25
C LEU A 197 -19.77 12.42 5.18
N GLU A 198 -20.10 12.81 3.96
CA GLU A 198 -20.06 11.96 2.77
C GLU A 198 -19.00 12.50 1.80
N TRP A 199 -18.40 11.59 1.05
CA TRP A 199 -17.39 11.94 0.05
C TRP A 199 -17.44 11.00 -1.16
N THR A 200 -16.91 11.51 -2.27
CA THR A 200 -16.69 10.78 -3.52
C THR A 200 -15.29 11.06 -4.06
N ILE A 201 -14.74 10.11 -4.81
CA ILE A 201 -13.52 10.26 -5.59
C ILE A 201 -13.91 10.36 -7.06
N GLU A 202 -13.48 11.44 -7.70
CA GLU A 202 -13.74 11.72 -9.11
C GLU A 202 -12.42 11.71 -9.89
N GLY A 203 -12.42 11.05 -11.05
CA GLY A 203 -11.24 10.95 -11.91
C GLY A 203 -10.34 9.78 -11.53
N GLY A 204 -9.89 9.03 -12.54
CA GLY A 204 -9.06 7.84 -12.39
C GLY A 204 -9.78 6.63 -11.79
N GLU A 205 -9.12 5.47 -11.82
CA GLU A 205 -9.51 4.27 -11.06
C GLU A 205 -8.96 4.34 -9.61
N VAL A 206 -8.93 5.54 -9.03
CA VAL A 206 -8.37 5.79 -7.71
C VAL A 206 -9.45 5.57 -6.65
N THR A 207 -9.07 4.93 -5.56
CA THR A 207 -9.90 4.78 -4.37
C THR A 207 -9.17 5.41 -3.18
N ALA A 208 -9.93 5.92 -2.20
CA ALA A 208 -9.36 6.55 -1.02
C ALA A 208 -10.06 6.12 0.26
N HIS A 209 -9.31 6.16 1.35
CA HIS A 209 -9.80 6.18 2.71
C HIS A 209 -9.78 7.62 3.24
N VAL A 210 -10.85 8.03 3.91
CA VAL A 210 -10.99 9.35 4.52
C VAL A 210 -11.34 9.17 5.99
N GLU A 211 -10.49 9.68 6.87
CA GLU A 211 -10.71 9.73 8.30
C GLU A 211 -10.97 11.19 8.74
N PRO A 212 -12.24 11.59 8.91
CA PRO A 212 -12.59 12.94 9.31
C PRO A 212 -12.60 13.12 10.83
N GLY A 213 -12.00 14.21 11.29
CA GLY A 213 -12.18 14.79 12.63
C GLY A 213 -12.84 16.16 12.54
N LEU A 214 -13.92 16.39 13.29
CA LEU A 214 -14.60 17.68 13.30
C LEU A 214 -14.44 18.41 14.63
N THR A 215 -14.09 19.68 14.54
CA THR A 215 -14.08 20.61 15.68
C THR A 215 -15.06 21.73 15.40
N LEU A 216 -16.02 21.92 16.31
CA LEU A 216 -16.94 23.06 16.28
C LEU A 216 -16.45 24.10 17.28
N THR A 217 -16.35 25.35 16.83
CA THR A 217 -15.93 26.49 17.63
C THR A 217 -17.01 27.58 17.62
N GLY A 218 -17.42 28.04 18.80
CA GLY A 218 -18.43 29.09 19.00
C GLY A 218 -19.30 28.82 20.24
N GLY A 219 -19.24 29.69 21.26
CA GLY A 219 -19.97 29.57 22.53
C GLY A 219 -19.55 28.40 23.45
N ALA A 220 -19.29 27.20 22.88
CA ALA A 220 -18.73 26.02 23.51
C ALA A 220 -17.97 25.18 22.44
N THR A 221 -16.90 24.50 22.83
CA THR A 221 -16.14 23.63 21.91
C THR A 221 -16.74 22.23 21.90
N VAL A 222 -17.12 21.74 20.72
CA VAL A 222 -17.60 20.36 20.53
C VAL A 222 -16.64 19.62 19.61
N HIS A 223 -16.16 18.47 20.07
CA HIS A 223 -15.40 17.54 19.24
C HIS A 223 -16.31 16.40 18.81
N LEU A 224 -16.44 16.18 17.50
CA LEU A 224 -17.10 15.00 16.95
C LEU A 224 -16.03 14.07 16.38
N ALA A 225 -16.10 12.79 16.77
CA ALA A 225 -15.25 11.73 16.27
C ALA A 225 -16.10 10.63 15.63
N ARG A 226 -15.48 9.77 14.82
CA ARG A 226 -16.15 8.61 14.21
C ARG A 226 -16.89 7.77 15.27
N GLN A 227 -18.12 7.37 14.97
CA GLN A 227 -18.99 6.57 15.85
C GLN A 227 -18.42 5.18 16.20
N ASP A 228 -17.34 4.75 15.55
CA ASP A 228 -16.62 3.52 15.91
C ASP A 228 -15.41 3.84 16.81
N PRO A 229 -15.57 3.83 18.15
CA PRO A 229 -14.48 4.07 19.10
C PRO A 229 -13.43 2.95 19.11
N PHE A 230 -13.69 1.83 18.43
CA PHE A 230 -12.79 0.68 18.40
C PHE A 230 -12.10 0.50 17.04
N PHE A 231 -12.39 1.31 16.01
CA PHE A 231 -11.71 1.20 14.71
C PHE A 231 -10.19 1.42 14.85
N GLY A 232 -9.78 2.46 15.57
CA GLY A 232 -8.37 2.73 15.89
C GLY A 232 -7.74 1.72 16.87
N PHE A 233 -8.56 1.00 17.64
CA PHE A 233 -8.11 -0.05 18.58
C PHE A 233 -8.03 -1.44 17.95
N ARG A 234 -8.79 -1.70 16.87
CA ARG A 234 -8.72 -2.97 16.13
C ARG A 234 -7.44 -3.15 15.32
N ASN A 235 -6.59 -2.13 15.22
CA ASN A 235 -5.33 -2.19 14.48
C ASN A 235 -4.09 -1.71 15.27
N ARG A 236 -4.16 -1.58 16.60
CA ARG A 236 -2.99 -1.20 17.39
C ARG A 236 -2.31 -2.39 18.04
N MET A 237 -1.59 -3.16 17.22
CA MET A 237 -0.29 -3.73 17.62
C MET A 237 0.59 -3.87 16.39
N LEU A 238 1.60 -2.98 16.34
CA LEU A 238 2.60 -2.79 15.28
C LEU A 238 1.87 -2.36 13.95
N SER A 239 2.44 -1.73 12.92
CA SER A 239 1.81 -1.36 11.60
C SER A 239 0.37 -1.85 11.26
N ILE A 240 -0.52 -0.88 11.12
CA ILE A 240 -1.93 -1.00 10.70
C ILE A 240 -1.94 -1.45 9.22
N PRO A 241 -2.71 -2.48 8.80
CA PRO A 241 -2.95 -2.70 7.36
C PRO A 241 -3.53 -1.42 6.75
N PRO A 242 -3.25 -1.10 5.47
CA PRO A 242 -3.83 0.08 4.86
C PRO A 242 -5.35 0.02 5.01
N PRO A 243 -6.00 1.14 5.36
CA PRO A 243 -7.44 1.14 5.54
C PRO A 243 -8.12 0.82 4.20
N PRO A 244 -9.33 0.22 4.23
CA PRO A 244 -10.05 -0.09 3.00
C PRO A 244 -10.29 1.20 2.23
N LEU A 245 -9.87 1.21 0.97
CA LEU A 245 -10.05 2.30 0.04
C LEU A 245 -11.38 2.14 -0.70
N ALA A 246 -12.08 3.25 -0.93
CA ALA A 246 -13.34 3.24 -1.69
C ALA A 246 -13.44 4.46 -2.61
N ALA A 247 -14.21 4.33 -3.70
CA ALA A 247 -14.52 5.44 -4.59
C ALA A 247 -15.56 6.41 -4.00
N ALA A 248 -16.30 5.98 -2.96
CA ALA A 248 -17.23 6.81 -2.22
C ALA A 248 -17.40 6.26 -0.80
N GLY A 249 -17.80 7.11 0.14
CA GLY A 249 -18.04 6.67 1.50
C GLY A 249 -18.82 7.67 2.35
N ARG A 250 -19.15 7.21 3.56
CA ARG A 250 -19.84 7.97 4.60
C ARG A 250 -19.26 7.65 5.97
N VAL A 251 -19.06 8.67 6.79
CA VAL A 251 -18.70 8.52 8.20
C VAL A 251 -19.81 9.11 9.05
N GLU A 252 -20.28 8.33 10.03
CA GLU A 252 -21.07 8.83 11.15
C GLU A 252 -20.15 9.34 12.25
N LEU A 253 -20.49 10.50 12.79
CA LEU A 253 -19.72 11.24 13.79
C LEU A 253 -20.59 11.43 15.03
N VAL A 254 -20.00 11.22 16.20
CA VAL A 254 -20.67 11.41 17.50
C VAL A 254 -19.86 12.34 18.39
N PRO A 255 -20.50 13.10 19.28
CA PRO A 255 -19.83 13.91 20.28
C PRO A 255 -18.92 13.05 21.16
N VAL A 256 -17.69 13.53 21.34
CA VAL A 256 -16.74 12.94 22.29
C VAL A 256 -17.16 13.27 23.73
N TYR A 257 -17.84 14.40 23.93
CA TYR A 257 -18.33 14.87 25.22
C TYR A 257 -19.82 15.25 25.13
N ALA A 258 -20.53 15.20 26.26
CA ALA A 258 -21.90 15.68 26.33
C ALA A 258 -21.95 17.18 26.00
N THR A 259 -22.70 17.54 24.97
CA THR A 259 -22.80 18.92 24.50
C THR A 259 -24.04 19.59 25.04
N SER A 260 -23.85 20.67 25.80
CA SER A 260 -24.88 21.69 26.01
C SER A 260 -24.47 22.91 25.21
N ALA A 261 -25.09 23.13 24.06
CA ALA A 261 -24.94 24.39 23.32
C ALA A 261 -26.20 25.21 23.48
N ASP A 262 -26.06 26.49 23.82
CA ASP A 262 -27.19 27.41 23.83
C ASP A 262 -27.65 27.67 22.38
N PRO A 263 -28.97 27.68 22.14
CA PRO A 263 -29.53 27.88 20.80
C PRO A 263 -29.16 29.26 20.20
N GLY A 264 -28.89 29.32 18.89
CA GLY A 264 -28.76 30.58 18.14
C GLY A 264 -27.36 31.23 18.12
N ILE A 265 -26.33 30.51 18.55
CA ILE A 265 -24.93 30.99 18.52
C ILE A 265 -24.31 30.70 17.13
N ASP A 266 -23.53 31.66 16.63
CA ASP A 266 -22.73 31.48 15.41
C ASP A 266 -21.55 30.54 15.71
N PHE A 267 -21.28 29.61 14.79
CA PHE A 267 -20.20 28.63 14.96
C PHE A 267 -19.44 28.39 13.65
N THR A 268 -18.19 27.98 13.81
CA THR A 268 -17.35 27.48 12.71
C THR A 268 -17.06 26.01 12.96
N VAL A 269 -17.32 25.18 11.96
CA VAL A 269 -16.84 23.80 11.93
C VAL A 269 -15.57 23.74 11.11
N THR A 270 -14.54 23.14 11.69
CA THR A 270 -13.33 22.75 10.98
C THR A 270 -13.34 21.24 10.84
N ALA A 271 -13.32 20.76 9.59
CA ALA A 271 -13.11 19.37 9.24
C ALA A 271 -11.64 19.15 8.91
N ALA A 272 -10.92 18.48 9.81
CA ALA A 272 -9.59 17.95 9.53
C ALA A 272 -9.75 16.54 8.95
N LEU A 273 -9.15 16.27 7.80
CA LEU A 273 -9.27 15.00 7.10
C LEU A 273 -7.89 14.37 6.98
N GLU A 274 -7.72 13.16 7.49
CA GLU A 274 -6.60 12.31 7.12
C GLU A 274 -7.04 11.46 5.93
N VAL A 275 -6.37 11.61 4.78
CA VAL A 275 -6.75 10.94 3.54
C VAL A 275 -5.61 10.04 3.09
N THR A 276 -5.92 8.78 2.81
CA THR A 276 -5.01 7.79 2.23
C THR A 276 -5.57 7.34 0.89
N TRP A 277 -4.78 7.34 -0.18
CA TRP A 277 -5.20 6.83 -1.49
C TRP A 277 -4.10 6.02 -2.14
N ALA A 278 -4.44 5.20 -3.13
CA ALA A 278 -3.49 4.43 -3.91
C ALA A 278 -3.43 4.89 -5.37
N THR A 279 -2.24 4.96 -5.94
CA THR A 279 -2.02 5.07 -7.38
C THR A 279 -1.35 3.81 -7.91
N LEU A 280 -1.61 3.44 -9.15
CA LEU A 280 -0.97 2.30 -9.78
C LEU A 280 0.21 2.76 -10.65
N ALA A 281 1.39 2.23 -10.36
CA ALA A 281 2.58 2.39 -11.19
C ALA A 281 2.87 1.07 -11.94
N PRO A 282 3.27 1.11 -13.23
CA PRO A 282 3.66 -0.09 -13.96
C PRO A 282 4.72 -0.88 -13.19
N ALA A 283 4.52 -2.19 -13.10
CA ALA A 283 5.45 -3.10 -12.44
C ALA A 283 5.61 -4.35 -13.30
N GLU A 284 6.76 -5.01 -13.18
CA GLU A 284 7.00 -6.26 -13.88
C GLU A 284 7.71 -7.22 -12.95
N ALA A 285 6.91 -8.07 -12.30
CA ALA A 285 7.43 -9.16 -11.48
C ALA A 285 6.70 -10.46 -11.79
N ALA A 286 7.43 -11.57 -11.67
CA ALA A 286 6.92 -12.90 -11.94
C ALA A 286 7.31 -13.86 -10.81
N LEU A 287 6.30 -14.47 -10.21
CA LEU A 287 6.43 -15.46 -9.16
C LEU A 287 5.93 -16.81 -9.71
N PRO A 288 6.82 -17.78 -9.97
CA PRO A 288 6.40 -19.10 -10.39
C PRO A 288 5.65 -19.79 -9.24
N LEU A 289 4.56 -20.47 -9.57
CA LEU A 289 3.74 -21.22 -8.62
C LEU A 289 4.08 -22.71 -8.58
N GLU A 290 4.98 -23.15 -9.46
CA GLU A 290 5.46 -24.53 -9.51
C GLU A 290 6.07 -24.91 -8.15
N ALA A 291 5.70 -26.09 -7.65
CA ALA A 291 6.07 -26.64 -6.34
C ALA A 291 5.53 -25.90 -5.10
N VAL A 292 4.65 -24.90 -5.25
CA VAL A 292 3.90 -24.33 -4.12
C VAL A 292 2.84 -25.31 -3.65
N LEU A 293 2.63 -25.40 -2.33
CA LEU A 293 1.58 -26.23 -1.75
C LEU A 293 0.20 -25.75 -2.23
N LEU A 294 -0.47 -26.60 -3.02
CA LEU A 294 -1.87 -26.43 -3.40
C LEU A 294 -2.78 -27.22 -2.47
N VAL A 295 -3.73 -26.52 -1.84
CA VAL A 295 -4.82 -27.12 -1.08
C VAL A 295 -6.10 -26.94 -1.90
N ASP A 296 -6.59 -28.02 -2.51
CA ASP A 296 -7.86 -28.03 -3.24
C ASP A 296 -9.00 -28.52 -2.34
N VAL A 297 -9.93 -27.62 -2.05
CA VAL A 297 -11.04 -27.83 -1.11
C VAL A 297 -12.37 -27.96 -1.87
N ARG A 298 -12.36 -27.92 -3.21
CA ARG A 298 -13.56 -28.07 -4.06
C ARG A 298 -14.30 -29.39 -3.83
N ALA A 299 -13.58 -30.43 -3.40
CA ALA A 299 -14.11 -31.78 -3.21
C ALA A 299 -14.62 -32.08 -1.79
N THR A 300 -14.60 -31.12 -0.86
CA THR A 300 -15.02 -31.34 0.54
C THR A 300 -16.48 -30.93 0.85
N GLY A 301 -17.28 -30.70 -0.20
CA GLY A 301 -18.73 -30.48 -0.10
C GLY A 301 -19.52 -31.78 -0.01
#